data_AF-A0A8S1AAW8-F1
#
_entry.id   AF-A0A8S1AAW8-F1
#
_cell.length_a   1.000
_cell.length_b   1.000
_cell.length_c   1.000
_cell.angle_alpha   90.00
_cell.angle_beta   90.00
_cell.angle_gamma   90.00
#
_symmetry.space_group_name_H-M   'P 1'
#
loop_
_entity.id
_entity.type
_entity.pdbx_description
1 polymer ?
#
loop_
_entity_poly.entity_id
_entity_poly.type
_entity_poly.pdbx_seq_one_letter_code
_entity_poly.pdbx_strand_id
1 'polypeptide(L)'
;CMRMREDHNNCASFSFYGLATDPAVYPPPWKAAMFFLSLCAAIQFATVLCGIIACCVQSVFKKSVISLAGATQALGGLFGVLGLLLYPWGWGASRVKRLCGENADPYILGDCSIGWALFVTATGVAQIFLASALSKTADKAANSDKVQFQMDEGKQLICLA
;
A
#
# COMPACT_ATOMS: atom_id res chain seq x y z
N CYS A 1 -11.96 -12.75 14.64
CA CYS A 1 -12.52 -13.17 15.93
C CYS A 1 -14.01 -13.37 15.75
N MET A 2 -14.60 -14.39 16.39
CA MET A 2 -16.05 -14.53 16.45
C MET A 2 -16.54 -14.05 17.82
N ARG A 3 -17.66 -13.33 17.84
CA ARG A 3 -18.33 -12.94 19.08
C ARG A 3 -19.26 -14.08 19.51
N MET A 4 -19.04 -14.60 20.71
CA MET A 4 -19.90 -15.65 21.26
C MET A 4 -21.14 -15.04 21.93
N ARG A 5 -22.11 -15.91 22.22
CA ARG A 5 -23.39 -15.57 22.87
C ARG A 5 -23.22 -14.90 24.25
N GLU A 6 -22.11 -15.13 24.95
CA GLU A 6 -21.78 -14.50 26.25
C GLU A 6 -20.82 -13.30 26.14
N ASP A 7 -20.85 -12.56 25.03
CA ASP A 7 -20.01 -11.36 24.79
C ASP A 7 -18.48 -11.58 24.79
N HIS A 8 -18.01 -12.81 24.98
CA HIS A 8 -16.61 -13.19 24.82
C HIS A 8 -16.21 -13.37 23.35
N ASN A 9 -15.07 -12.82 22.97
CA ASN A 9 -14.53 -12.94 21.61
C ASN A 9 -13.56 -14.12 21.54
N ASN A 10 -13.87 -15.13 20.73
CA ASN A 10 -12.92 -16.20 20.41
C ASN A 10 -12.10 -15.78 19.18
N CYS A 11 -10.82 -15.52 19.40
CA CYS A 11 -9.87 -15.12 18.38
C CYS A 11 -8.88 -16.26 18.13
N ALA A 12 -8.80 -16.73 16.89
CA ALA A 12 -7.74 -17.61 16.44
C ALA A 12 -7.02 -16.95 15.26
N SER A 13 -5.70 -17.16 15.16
CA SER A 13 -4.93 -16.68 14.02
C SER A 13 -5.33 -17.46 12.76
N PHE A 14 -5.59 -16.74 11.67
CA PHE A 14 -5.84 -17.33 10.35
C PHE A 14 -4.57 -17.82 9.66
N SER A 15 -3.41 -17.34 10.10
CA SER A 15 -2.11 -17.59 9.48
C SER A 15 -1.13 -18.09 10.54
N PHE A 16 -1.25 -19.37 10.90
CA PHE A 16 -0.34 -20.01 11.86
C PHE A 16 1.10 -20.10 11.32
N TYR A 17 1.27 -20.27 10.01
CA TYR A 17 2.57 -20.47 9.36
C TYR A 17 2.81 -19.51 8.18
N GLY A 18 2.11 -18.37 8.13
CA GLY A 18 2.25 -17.44 7.02
C GLY A 18 1.77 -18.05 5.69
N LEU A 19 2.60 -17.92 4.66
CA LEU A 19 2.36 -18.46 3.32
C LEU A 19 2.35 -20.00 3.29
N ALA A 20 2.97 -20.67 4.25
CA ALA A 20 3.01 -22.14 4.36
C ALA A 20 1.75 -22.74 4.99
N THR A 21 0.81 -21.90 5.48
CA THR A 21 -0.46 -22.36 6.04
C THR A 21 -1.27 -23.13 5.00
N ASP A 22 -1.94 -24.21 5.39
CA ASP A 22 -2.73 -25.06 4.48
C ASP A 22 -3.78 -24.23 3.68
N PRO A 23 -3.90 -24.41 2.33
CA PRO A 23 -4.85 -23.68 1.49
C PRO A 23 -6.33 -23.83 1.88
N ALA A 24 -6.71 -24.93 2.55
CA ALA A 24 -8.07 -25.13 3.05
C ALA A 24 -8.39 -24.20 4.23
N VAL A 25 -7.36 -23.76 4.97
CA VAL A 25 -7.48 -22.83 6.11
C VAL A 25 -7.24 -21.39 5.66
N TYR A 26 -6.18 -21.17 4.87
CA TYR A 26 -5.77 -19.87 4.39
C TYR A 26 -5.75 -19.85 2.86
N PRO A 27 -6.84 -19.40 2.22
CA PRO A 27 -7.06 -19.55 0.79
C PRO A 27 -6.01 -18.78 -0.04
N PRO A 28 -5.67 -19.25 -1.26
CA PRO A 28 -4.65 -18.61 -2.10
C PRO A 28 -4.84 -17.11 -2.36
N PRO A 29 -6.07 -16.58 -2.58
CA PRO A 29 -6.27 -15.13 -2.73
C PRO A 29 -5.80 -14.32 -1.52
N TRP A 30 -5.98 -14.83 -0.30
CA TRP A 30 -5.50 -14.14 0.90
C TRP A 30 -3.99 -14.22 1.05
N LYS A 31 -3.36 -15.34 0.68
CA LYS A 31 -1.89 -15.45 0.60
C LYS A 31 -1.31 -14.41 -0.35
N ALA A 32 -1.90 -14.29 -1.54
CA ALA A 32 -1.50 -13.30 -2.53
C ALA A 32 -1.74 -11.87 -2.02
N ALA A 33 -2.90 -11.60 -1.41
CA ALA A 33 -3.20 -10.31 -0.79
C ALA A 33 -2.18 -9.93 0.28
N MET A 34 -1.84 -10.85 1.20
CA MET A 34 -0.80 -10.65 2.21
C MET A 34 0.53 -10.29 1.55
N PHE A 35 0.95 -11.03 0.53
CA PHE A 35 2.20 -10.76 -0.18
C PHE A 35 2.22 -9.35 -0.80
N PHE A 36 1.20 -9.00 -1.58
CA PHE A 36 1.15 -7.70 -2.26
C PHE A 36 1.01 -6.52 -1.29
N LEU A 37 0.19 -6.63 -0.23
CA LEU A 37 0.06 -5.59 0.79
C LEU A 37 1.37 -5.41 1.58
N SER A 38 2.06 -6.50 1.89
CA SER A 38 3.36 -6.45 2.59
C SER A 38 4.43 -5.81 1.72
N LEU A 39 4.46 -6.16 0.43
CA LEU A 39 5.37 -5.56 -0.55
C LEU A 39 5.08 -4.07 -0.74
N CYS A 40 3.80 -3.68 -0.85
CA CYS A 40 3.38 -2.28 -0.85
C CYS A 40 3.93 -1.55 0.38
N ALA A 41 3.68 -2.07 1.58
CA ALA A 41 4.14 -1.45 2.83
C ALA A 41 5.67 -1.30 2.87
N ALA A 42 6.42 -2.33 2.46
CA ALA A 42 7.89 -2.29 2.42
C ALA A 42 8.41 -1.22 1.45
N ILE A 43 7.82 -1.11 0.26
CA ILE A 43 8.21 -0.09 -0.73
C ILE A 43 7.92 1.32 -0.22
N GLN A 44 6.76 1.55 0.41
CA GLN A 44 6.43 2.87 0.97
C GLN A 44 7.35 3.23 2.13
N PHE A 45 7.62 2.28 3.03
CA PHE A 45 8.54 2.49 4.15
C PHE A 45 9.94 2.84 3.66
N ALA A 46 10.47 2.09 2.69
CA ALA A 46 11.75 2.39 2.07
C ALA A 46 11.76 3.78 1.40
N THR A 47 10.68 4.15 0.70
CA THR A 47 10.58 5.46 0.05
C THR A 47 10.59 6.61 1.05
N VAL A 48 9.90 6.45 2.19
CA VAL A 48 9.92 7.45 3.27
C VAL A 48 11.32 7.58 3.88
N LEU A 49 12.00 6.45 4.15
CA LEU A 49 13.38 6.46 4.64
C LEU A 49 14.34 7.15 3.67
N CYS A 50 14.24 6.84 2.38
CA CYS A 50 15.03 7.50 1.34
C CYS A 50 14.75 9.01 1.30
N GLY A 51 13.49 9.43 1.48
CA GLY A 51 13.11 10.84 1.57
C GLY A 51 13.78 11.56 2.76
N ILE A 52 13.77 10.94 3.95
CA ILE A 52 14.42 11.49 5.15
C ILE A 52 15.94 11.62 4.92
N ILE A 53 16.58 10.58 4.39
CA ILE A 53 18.02 10.60 4.09
C ILE A 53 18.34 11.67 3.04
N ALA A 54 17.49 11.83 2.02
CA ALA A 54 17.66 12.88 1.01
C ALA A 54 17.62 14.29 1.63
N CYS A 55 16.74 14.53 2.61
CA CYS A 55 16.72 15.78 3.38
C CYS A 55 18.02 16.00 4.18
N CYS A 56 18.62 14.92 4.73
CA CYS A 56 19.86 15.02 5.51
C CYS A 56 21.13 15.19 4.66
N VAL A 57 21.13 14.76 3.39
CA VAL A 57 22.36 14.69 2.56
C VAL A 57 22.35 15.67 1.38
N GLN A 58 21.20 16.25 0.98
CA GLN A 58 20.93 17.34 0.00
C GLN A 58 21.70 17.39 -1.35
N SER A 59 22.71 16.55 -1.60
CA SER A 59 23.70 16.70 -2.68
C SER A 59 23.91 15.39 -3.47
N VAL A 60 23.09 14.38 -3.26
CA VAL A 60 23.30 13.05 -3.86
C VAL A 60 22.41 12.90 -5.10
N PHE A 61 23.05 13.16 -6.24
CA PHE A 61 22.77 12.63 -7.59
C PHE A 61 21.72 13.34 -8.45
N LYS A 62 22.23 13.88 -9.57
CA LYS A 62 21.61 14.68 -10.64
C LYS A 62 20.58 13.95 -11.52
N LYS A 63 19.91 12.91 -11.02
CA LYS A 63 18.68 12.34 -11.60
C LYS A 63 17.65 12.30 -10.47
N SER A 64 16.67 13.19 -10.56
CA SER A 64 15.81 13.59 -9.44
C SER A 64 15.37 12.41 -8.57
N VAL A 65 15.87 12.39 -7.32
CA VAL A 65 15.42 11.47 -6.24
C VAL A 65 13.89 11.52 -6.10
N ILE A 66 13.29 12.67 -6.43
CA ILE A 66 11.85 12.89 -6.40
C ILE A 66 11.13 12.11 -7.52
N SER A 67 11.76 11.92 -8.69
CA SER A 67 11.19 11.17 -9.82
C SER A 67 11.21 9.69 -9.54
N LEU A 68 12.31 9.21 -8.94
CA LEU A 68 12.42 7.82 -8.55
C LEU A 68 11.44 7.50 -7.41
N ALA A 69 11.33 8.38 -6.40
CA ALA A 69 10.37 8.25 -5.31
C ALA A 69 8.92 8.23 -5.81
N GLY A 70 8.55 9.11 -6.75
CA GLY A 70 7.21 9.12 -7.33
C GLY A 70 6.88 7.85 -8.11
N ALA A 71 7.85 7.27 -8.82
CA ALA A 71 7.69 6.02 -9.56
C ALA A 71 7.58 4.80 -8.60
N THR A 72 8.41 4.74 -7.55
CA THR A 72 8.34 3.66 -6.55
C THR A 72 7.05 3.73 -5.73
N GLN A 73 6.58 4.94 -5.41
CA GLN A 73 5.27 5.14 -4.77
C GLN A 73 4.12 4.60 -5.64
N ALA A 74 4.11 4.93 -6.94
CA ALA A 74 3.08 4.43 -7.86
C ALA A 74 3.11 2.90 -7.97
N LEU A 75 4.30 2.31 -8.08
CA LEU A 75 4.46 0.86 -8.14
C LEU A 75 3.98 0.18 -6.85
N GLY A 76 4.36 0.72 -5.68
CA GLY A 76 3.88 0.25 -4.40
C GLY A 76 2.35 0.38 -4.27
N GLY A 77 1.78 1.50 -4.73
CA GLY A 77 0.34 1.73 -4.77
C GLY A 77 -0.41 0.70 -5.62
N LEU A 78 0.15 0.30 -6.77
CA LEU A 78 -0.42 -0.76 -7.61
C LEU A 78 -0.48 -2.11 -6.86
N PHE A 79 0.58 -2.48 -6.14
CA PHE A 79 0.54 -3.67 -5.28
C PHE A 79 -0.50 -3.53 -4.16
N GLY A 80 -0.68 -2.34 -3.60
CA GLY A 80 -1.74 -2.04 -2.65
C GLY A 80 -3.14 -2.29 -3.23
N VAL A 81 -3.40 -1.83 -4.46
CA VAL A 81 -4.67 -2.07 -5.18
C VAL A 81 -4.88 -3.56 -5.43
N LEU A 82 -3.86 -4.28 -5.91
CA LEU A 82 -3.96 -5.73 -6.11
C LEU A 82 -4.30 -6.45 -4.80
N GLY A 83 -3.63 -6.10 -3.70
CA GLY A 83 -3.94 -6.63 -2.38
C GLY A 83 -5.38 -6.37 -1.93
N LEU A 84 -5.90 -5.16 -2.16
CA LEU A 84 -7.27 -4.78 -1.86
C LEU A 84 -8.31 -5.53 -2.69
N LEU A 85 -8.02 -5.88 -3.94
CA LEU A 85 -8.92 -6.66 -4.79
C LEU A 85 -8.90 -8.16 -4.43
N LEU A 86 -7.71 -8.69 -4.13
CA LEU A 86 -7.53 -10.10 -3.79
C LEU A 86 -8.14 -10.46 -2.43
N TYR A 87 -8.21 -9.51 -1.49
CA TYR A 87 -8.72 -9.77 -0.15
C TYR A 87 -10.24 -10.14 -0.14
N PRO A 88 -11.14 -9.36 -0.76
CA PRO A 88 -12.55 -9.73 -0.95
C PRO A 88 -12.76 -10.98 -1.79
N TRP A 89 -11.86 -11.27 -2.73
CA TRP A 89 -11.95 -12.50 -3.53
C TRP A 89 -11.84 -13.76 -2.66
N GLY A 90 -11.04 -13.71 -1.59
CA GLY A 90 -10.90 -14.84 -0.67
C GLY A 90 -12.13 -15.11 0.21
N TRP A 91 -13.17 -14.26 0.20
CA TRP A 91 -14.39 -14.48 1.00
C TRP A 91 -15.21 -15.70 0.55
N GLY A 92 -15.01 -16.18 -0.67
CA GLY A 92 -15.67 -17.41 -1.14
C GLY A 92 -15.12 -18.71 -0.56
N ALA A 93 -14.09 -18.66 0.29
CA ALA A 93 -13.49 -19.87 0.86
C ALA A 93 -14.47 -20.60 1.79
N SER A 94 -14.42 -21.94 1.80
CA SER A 94 -15.33 -22.79 2.59
C SER A 94 -15.32 -22.46 4.09
N ARG A 95 -14.17 -21.99 4.61
CA ARG A 95 -14.06 -21.53 6.00
C ARG A 95 -14.84 -20.25 6.27
N VAL A 96 -14.88 -19.31 5.33
CA VAL A 96 -15.67 -18.08 5.44
C VAL A 96 -17.14 -18.40 5.34
N LYS A 97 -17.54 -19.29 4.41
CA LYS A 97 -18.92 -19.81 4.34
C LYS A 97 -19.40 -20.44 5.66
N ARG A 98 -18.52 -21.15 6.36
CA ARG A 98 -18.83 -21.71 7.70
C ARG A 98 -18.98 -20.66 8.80
N LEU A 99 -18.33 -19.50 8.68
CA LEU A 99 -18.33 -18.45 9.70
C LEU A 99 -19.39 -17.37 9.44
N CYS A 100 -19.63 -17.07 8.17
CA CYS A 100 -20.43 -15.96 7.68
C CYS A 100 -21.68 -16.41 6.90
N GLY A 101 -22.01 -17.70 6.94
CA GLY A 101 -23.16 -18.27 6.24
C GLY A 101 -22.84 -18.76 4.82
N GLU A 102 -23.64 -19.69 4.30
CA GLU A 102 -23.41 -20.31 2.99
C GLU A 102 -23.51 -19.32 1.81
N ASN A 103 -24.18 -18.18 2.03
CA ASN A 103 -24.33 -17.10 1.05
C ASN A 103 -23.04 -16.26 0.88
N ALA A 104 -21.99 -16.51 1.66
CA ALA A 104 -20.72 -15.81 1.52
C ALA A 104 -19.97 -16.29 0.27
N ASP A 105 -19.71 -15.41 -0.68
CA ASP A 105 -19.06 -15.72 -1.96
C ASP A 105 -17.95 -14.72 -2.25
N PRO A 106 -17.13 -14.89 -3.32
CA PRO A 106 -16.19 -13.86 -3.73
C PRO A 106 -16.85 -12.48 -3.79
N TYR A 107 -16.30 -11.50 -3.08
CA TYR A 107 -16.85 -10.13 -2.95
C TYR A 107 -18.21 -10.01 -2.24
N ILE A 108 -18.76 -11.10 -1.67
CA ILE A 108 -20.02 -11.15 -0.94
C ILE A 108 -19.78 -11.70 0.48
N LEU A 109 -20.05 -10.93 1.53
CA LEU A 109 -19.74 -11.34 2.91
C LEU A 109 -20.75 -12.27 3.58
N GLY A 110 -21.93 -12.49 2.99
CA GLY A 110 -23.02 -13.20 3.66
C GLY A 110 -23.47 -12.43 4.91
N ASP A 111 -23.52 -13.11 6.06
CA ASP A 111 -23.95 -12.59 7.36
C ASP A 111 -22.87 -11.80 8.12
N CYS A 112 -21.66 -11.70 7.54
CA CYS A 112 -20.55 -10.95 8.14
C CYS A 112 -20.53 -9.47 7.71
N SER A 113 -19.90 -8.63 8.53
CA SER A 113 -19.65 -7.21 8.23
C SER A 113 -18.16 -6.91 8.03
N ILE A 114 -17.86 -5.91 7.22
CA ILE A 114 -16.49 -5.45 6.96
C ILE A 114 -15.96 -4.65 8.16
N GLY A 115 -14.74 -4.98 8.59
CA GLY A 115 -14.03 -4.19 9.60
C GLY A 115 -13.32 -2.95 9.02
N TRP A 116 -12.98 -2.01 9.90
CA TRP A 116 -12.30 -0.75 9.55
C TRP A 116 -10.97 -0.91 8.79
N ALA A 117 -10.29 -2.05 8.96
CA ALA A 117 -9.00 -2.31 8.31
C ALA A 117 -9.07 -2.14 6.78
N LEU A 118 -10.15 -2.60 6.13
CA LEU A 118 -10.29 -2.49 4.68
C LEU A 118 -10.39 -1.01 4.24
N PHE A 119 -11.12 -0.20 5.00
CA PHE A 119 -11.26 1.23 4.74
C PHE A 119 -9.93 1.97 4.93
N VAL A 120 -9.19 1.66 6.01
CA VAL A 120 -7.86 2.23 6.28
C VAL A 120 -6.86 1.85 5.18
N THR A 121 -6.89 0.61 4.70
CA THR A 121 -6.02 0.20 3.59
C THR A 121 -6.41 0.93 2.30
N ALA A 122 -7.71 1.09 2.00
CA ALA A 122 -8.17 1.81 0.82
C ALA A 122 -7.75 3.30 0.84
N THR A 123 -7.94 3.98 1.96
CA THR A 123 -7.51 5.38 2.10
C THR A 123 -5.99 5.52 2.06
N GLY A 124 -5.25 4.58 2.65
CA GLY A 124 -3.79 4.52 2.56
C GLY A 124 -3.30 4.40 1.12
N VAL A 125 -3.91 3.51 0.32
CA VAL A 125 -3.57 3.36 -1.10
C VAL A 125 -3.90 4.63 -1.89
N ALA A 126 -5.03 5.28 -1.63
CA ALA A 126 -5.37 6.56 -2.24
C ALA A 126 -4.32 7.65 -1.91
N GLN A 127 -3.86 7.70 -0.66
CA GLN A 127 -2.83 8.64 -0.23
C GLN A 127 -1.47 8.38 -0.92
N ILE A 128 -1.13 7.12 -1.20
CA ILE A 128 0.07 6.76 -1.96
C ILE A 128 0.03 7.33 -3.38
N PHE A 129 -1.12 7.22 -4.06
CA PHE A 129 -1.26 7.79 -5.41
C PHE A 129 -1.22 9.32 -5.40
N LEU A 130 -1.82 9.95 -4.38
CA LEU A 130 -1.71 11.38 -4.18
C LEU A 130 -0.25 11.81 -3.99
N ALA A 131 0.50 11.11 -3.15
CA ALA A 131 1.93 11.35 -2.94
C ALA A 131 2.72 11.21 -4.25
N SER A 132 2.46 10.15 -5.04
CA SER A 132 3.10 9.96 -6.34
C SER A 132 2.81 11.11 -7.32
N ALA A 133 1.56 11.60 -7.37
CA ALA A 133 1.18 12.74 -8.21
C ALA A 133 1.88 14.04 -7.78
N LEU A 134 1.98 14.27 -6.46
CA LEU A 134 2.72 15.41 -5.90
C LEU A 134 4.22 15.30 -6.22
N SER A 135 4.84 14.12 -6.09
CA SER A 135 6.23 13.90 -6.48
C SER A 135 6.47 14.20 -7.96
N LYS A 136 5.58 13.76 -8.86
CA LYS A 136 5.68 14.11 -10.29
C LYS A 136 5.57 15.60 -10.55
N THR A 137 4.69 16.28 -9.81
CA THR A 137 4.51 17.74 -9.93
C THR A 137 5.74 18.48 -9.41
N ALA A 138 6.32 18.03 -8.30
CA ALA A 138 7.56 18.56 -7.75
C ALA A 138 8.74 18.36 -8.71
N ASP A 139 8.84 17.19 -9.35
CA ASP A 139 9.86 16.92 -10.36
C ASP A 139 9.74 17.86 -11.55
N LYS A 140 8.52 18.03 -12.08
CA LYS A 140 8.25 18.96 -13.18
C LYS A 140 8.58 20.40 -12.80
N ALA A 141 8.32 20.80 -11.56
CA ALA A 141 8.67 22.13 -11.07
C ALA A 141 10.19 22.33 -10.96
N ALA A 142 10.90 21.33 -10.43
CA ALA A 142 12.36 21.36 -10.27
C ALA A 142 13.11 21.32 -11.61
N ASN A 143 12.57 20.61 -12.60
CA ASN A 143 13.17 20.42 -13.92
C ASN A 143 12.46 21.23 -15.02
N SER A 144 11.75 22.29 -14.66
CA SER A 144 11.06 23.17 -15.61
C SER A 144 12.08 23.93 -16.46
N ASP A 145 11.83 24.10 -17.76
CA ASP A 145 12.73 24.78 -18.71
C ASP A 145 13.19 26.17 -18.22
N LYS A 146 12.33 26.86 -17.46
CA LYS A 146 12.65 28.15 -16.85
C LYS A 146 13.71 28.06 -15.76
N VAL A 147 13.74 26.97 -14.98
CA VAL A 147 14.75 26.72 -13.94
C VAL A 147 16.06 26.28 -14.60
N GLN A 148 15.99 25.40 -15.60
CA GLN A 148 17.15 24.97 -16.40
C GLN A 148 17.83 26.16 -17.07
N PHE A 149 17.07 27.08 -17.68
CA PHE A 149 17.61 28.28 -18.32
C PHE A 149 18.28 29.23 -17.31
N GLN A 150 17.73 29.40 -16.10
CA GLN A 150 18.38 30.22 -15.05
C GLN A 150 19.68 29.56 -14.53
N MET A 151 19.74 28.24 -14.51
CA MET A 151 20.98 27.51 -14.21
C MET A 151 22.03 27.68 -15.32
N ASP A 152 21.62 27.62 -16.59
CA ASP A 152 22.50 27.83 -17.75
C ASP A 152 22.94 29.31 -17.88
N GLU A 153 22.12 30.26 -17.44
CA GLU A 153 22.49 31.69 -17.30
C GLU A 153 23.47 31.96 -16.14
N GLY A 154 23.89 30.94 -15.39
CA GLY A 154 24.86 31.08 -14.30
C GLY A 154 24.32 31.76 -13.04
N LYS A 155 23.01 32.02 -12.96
CA LYS A 155 22.37 32.51 -11.74
C LYS A 155 22.24 31.33 -10.77
N GLN A 156 23.24 31.18 -9.90
CA GLN A 156 23.17 30.27 -8.75
C GLN A 156 21.97 30.66 -7.89
N LEU A 157 20.84 29.98 -8.09
CA LEU A 157 19.69 30.07 -7.22
C LEU A 157 20.04 29.38 -5.90
N ILE A 158 20.39 30.20 -4.90
CA ILE A 158 20.41 29.79 -3.50
C ILE A 158 18.95 29.52 -3.11
N CYS A 159 18.60 28.26 -2.88
CA CYS A 159 17.27 27.92 -2.37
C CYS A 159 17.21 28.19 -0.86
N LEU A 160 16.24 29.02 -0.45
CA LEU A 160 15.84 29.24 0.93
C LEU A 160 15.20 27.97 1.51
N ALA A 161 15.59 27.68 2.75
CA ALA A 161 15.11 26.60 3.62
C ALA A 161 13.61 26.71 3.95
#